data_AF-A0A948ZHY4-F1
#
_entry.id   AF-A0A948ZHY4-F1
#
_cell.length_a   1.000
_cell.length_b   1.000
_cell.length_c   1.000
_cell.angle_alpha   90.00
_cell.angle_beta   90.00
_cell.angle_gamma   90.00
#
_symmetry.space_group_name_H-M   'P 1'
#
loop_
_entity.id
_entity.type
_entity.pdbx_description
1 polymer ?
#
loop_
_entity_poly.entity_id
_entity_poly.type
_entity_poly.pdbx_seq_one_letter_code
_entity_poly.pdbx_strand_id
1 'polypeptide(L)' 'MDTGTLPAYFFEALQQGKTLREDADYYDDWSRTGSEEMLKLAEEFLSKVKELVSASNN' A
#
# COMPACT_ATOMS: atom_id res chain seq x y z
N MET A 1 4.51 -15.30 -19.96
CA MET A 1 5.45 -14.39 -19.27
C MET A 1 4.58 -13.25 -18.80
N ASP A 2 4.16 -13.29 -17.53
CA ASP A 2 3.15 -12.36 -17.05
C ASP A 2 3.74 -10.96 -16.85
N THR A 3 2.93 -10.02 -17.30
CA THR A 3 3.19 -8.60 -17.56
C THR A 3 3.52 -7.81 -16.31
N GLY A 4 4.12 -6.63 -16.48
CA GLY A 4 4.47 -5.70 -15.40
C GLY A 4 3.27 -5.09 -14.67
N THR A 5 2.46 -5.93 -14.04
CA THR A 5 1.19 -5.59 -13.39
C THR A 5 1.36 -5.51 -11.88
N LEU A 6 0.71 -4.52 -11.27
CA LEU A 6 0.58 -4.42 -9.83
C LEU A 6 -0.58 -5.29 -9.34
N PRO A 7 -0.42 -6.01 -8.21
CA PRO A 7 -1.51 -6.69 -7.54
C PRO A 7 -2.67 -5.77 -7.19
N ALA A 8 -3.90 -6.24 -7.42
CA ALA A 8 -5.12 -5.45 -7.20
C ALA A 8 -5.35 -5.06 -5.74
N TYR A 9 -4.89 -5.87 -4.78
CA TYR A 9 -5.06 -5.58 -3.34
C TYR A 9 -4.36 -4.29 -2.90
N PHE A 10 -3.39 -3.77 -3.66
CA PHE A 10 -2.81 -2.46 -3.37
C PHE A 10 -3.82 -1.33 -3.52
N PHE A 11 -4.86 -1.48 -4.34
CA PHE A 11 -5.96 -0.53 -4.40
C PHE A 11 -6.79 -0.55 -3.12
N GLU A 12 -7.10 -1.74 -2.60
CA GLU A 12 -7.81 -1.91 -1.34
C GLU A 12 -7.00 -1.36 -0.16
N ALA A 13 -5.70 -1.62 -0.15
CA ALA A 13 -4.75 -1.08 0.83
C ALA A 13 -4.75 0.46 0.84
N LEU A 14 -4.78 1.11 -0.32
CA LEU A 14 -4.88 2.57 -0.41
C LEU A 14 -6.22 3.09 0.14
N GLN A 15 -7.32 2.41 -0.14
CA GLN A 15 -8.64 2.77 0.39
C GLN A 15 -8.69 2.61 1.92
N GLN A 16 -8.08 1.56 2.46
CA GLN A 16 -7.94 1.35 3.91
C GLN A 16 -7.07 2.43 4.55
N GLY A 17 -5.90 2.75 3.96
CA GLY A 17 -5.03 3.82 4.45
C GLY A 17 -5.70 5.19 4.46
N LYS A 18 -6.51 5.50 3.44
CA LYS A 18 -7.35 6.71 3.43
C LYS A 18 -8.31 6.72 4.62
N THR A 19 -8.99 5.61 4.86
CA THR A 19 -9.96 5.49 5.96
C THR A 19 -9.27 5.67 7.32
N LEU A 20 -8.16 4.97 7.57
CA LEU A 20 -7.37 5.12 8.80
C LEU A 20 -6.91 6.56 9.04
N ARG A 21 -6.51 7.27 7.98
CA ARG A 21 -6.15 8.69 8.08
C ARG A 21 -7.36 9.56 8.43
N GLU A 22 -8.50 9.32 7.80
CA GLU A 22 -9.73 10.08 8.06
C GLU A 22 -10.24 9.83 9.49
N ASP A 23 -10.18 8.60 9.98
CA ASP A 23 -10.53 8.21 11.35
C ASP A 23 -9.64 8.93 12.38
N ALA A 24 -8.33 8.92 12.16
CA ALA A 24 -7.39 9.64 13.02
C ALA A 24 -7.57 11.16 12.96
N ASP A 25 -7.67 11.75 11.76
CA ASP A 25 -7.68 13.20 11.57
C ASP A 25 -9.01 13.86 12.00
N TYR A 26 -10.15 13.19 11.74
CA TYR A 26 -11.48 13.78 11.95
C TYR A 26 -12.21 13.26 13.19
N TYR A 27 -11.85 12.07 13.68
CA TYR A 27 -12.57 11.42 14.77
C TYR A 27 -11.68 11.07 15.98
N ASP A 28 -10.37 11.38 15.93
CA ASP A 28 -9.38 11.00 16.96
C ASP A 28 -9.37 9.49 17.26
N ASP A 29 -9.79 8.68 16.27
CA ASP A 29 -9.89 7.22 16.36
C ASP A 29 -8.70 6.58 15.65
N TRP A 30 -7.57 6.54 16.36
CA TRP A 30 -6.35 5.93 15.84
C TRP A 30 -6.32 4.41 16.05
N SER A 31 -5.88 3.69 15.02
CA SER A 31 -5.61 2.25 15.09
C SER A 31 -4.12 1.96 14.92
N ARG A 32 -3.47 1.48 16.00
CA ARG A 32 -2.08 1.01 15.94
C ARG A 32 -1.92 -0.16 14.98
N THR A 33 -2.79 -1.17 15.10
CA THR A 33 -2.73 -2.38 14.27
C THR A 33 -2.93 -2.02 12.79
N GLY A 34 -3.92 -1.17 12.48
CA GLY A 34 -4.13 -0.71 11.10
C GLY A 34 -2.95 0.09 10.56
N SER A 35 -2.30 0.91 11.40
CA SER A 35 -1.09 1.65 11.02
C SER A 35 0.09 0.70 10.73
N GLU A 36 0.31 -0.31 11.57
CA GLU A 36 1.37 -1.31 11.38
C GLU A 36 1.14 -2.17 10.12
N GLU A 37 -0.11 -2.54 9.84
CA GLU A 37 -0.50 -3.23 8.59
C GLU A 37 -0.26 -2.34 7.37
N MET A 38 -0.60 -1.05 7.47
CA MET A 38 -0.42 -0.11 6.37
C MET A 38 1.06 0.11 6.02
N LEU A 39 1.94 0.14 7.02
CA LEU A 39 3.39 0.21 6.78
C LEU A 39 3.89 -1.01 6.01
N LYS A 40 3.45 -2.23 6.39
CA LYS A 40 3.84 -3.46 5.69
C LYS A 40 3.39 -3.46 4.23
N LEU A 41 2.14 -3.08 3.98
CA LEU A 41 1.58 -2.99 2.62
C LEU A 41 2.31 -1.92 1.76
N ALA A 42 2.72 -0.81 2.37
CA ALA A 42 3.52 0.21 1.69
C ALA A 42 4.92 -0.30 1.33
N GLU A 43 5.59 -1.02 2.23
CA GLU A 43 6.89 -1.66 1.96
C GLU A 43 6.79 -2.67 0.80
N GLU A 44 5.75 -3.49 0.82
CA GLU A 44 5.48 -4.48 -0.22
C GLU A 44 5.21 -3.81 -1.58
N PHE A 45 4.40 -2.76 -1.60
CA PHE A 45 4.14 -1.95 -2.80
C PHE A 45 5.44 -1.39 -3.39
N LEU A 46 6.27 -0.76 -2.54
CA LEU A 46 7.54 -0.19 -2.97
C LEU A 46 8.49 -1.25 -3.52
N SER A 47 8.55 -2.42 -2.89
CA SER A 47 9.34 -3.54 -3.41
C SER A 47 8.85 -3.97 -4.79
N LYS A 48 7.52 -4.13 -4.95
CA LYS A 48 6.95 -4.59 -6.21
C LYS A 48 7.15 -3.57 -7.34
N VAL A 49 6.96 -2.29 -7.06
CA VAL A 49 7.21 -1.22 -8.03
C VAL A 49 8.68 -1.18 -8.44
N LYS A 50 9.62 -1.34 -7.50
CA LYS A 50 11.05 -1.40 -7.82
C LYS A 50 11.37 -2.57 -8.75
N GLU A 51 10.84 -3.76 -8.47
CA GLU A 51 11.01 -4.93 -9.36
C GLU A 51 10.53 -4.62 -10.78
N LEU A 52 9.34 -4.02 -10.91
CA LEU A 52 8.74 -3.69 -12.22
C LEU A 52 9.55 -2.65 -12.99
N VAL A 53 9.98 -1.57 -12.32
CA VAL A 53 10.75 -0.49 -12.94
C VAL A 53 12.15 -0.97 -13.30
N SER A 54 12.81 -1.78 -12.46
CA SER A 54 14.12 -2.34 -12.77
C SER A 54 14.07 -3.41 -13.88
N ALA A 55 13.01 -4.21 -13.94
CA ALA A 55 12.80 -5.16 -15.04
C ALA A 55 12.54 -4.46 -16.38
N SER A 56 11.96 -3.26 -16.37
CA SER A 56 11.72 -2.46 -17.57
C SER A 56 12.98 -1.78 -18.15
N ASN A 57 14.09 -1.74 -17.41
CA ASN A 57 15.33 -1.03 -17.79
C ASN A 57 16.47 -1.98 -18.25
N ASN A 58 16.17 -3.27 -18.48
CA ASN A 58 17.12 -4.28 -18.99
C ASN A 58 16.67 -4.83 -20.34
#